data_AF-A0A9D7IJ65-F1
#
_entry.id   AF-A0A9D7IJ65-F1
#
_cell.length_a   1.000
_cell.length_b   1.000
_cell.length_c   1.000
_cell.angle_alpha   90.00
_cell.angle_beta   90.00
_cell.angle_gamma   90.00
#
_symmetry.space_group_name_H-M   'P 1'
#
loop_
_entity.id
_entity.type
_entity.pdbx_description
1 polymer ?
#
loop_
_entity_poly.entity_id
_entity_poly.type
_entity_poly.pdbx_seq_one_letter_code
_entity_poly.pdbx_strand_id
1 'polypeptide(L)'
;MLQGTHLHNSLWATAMTNSMAAIWWWGCYLEPDASHNRNAPNFPLHGIHYPPIKTFFEGEGIEDPEFLPLSLSIPSTIIAFGAASSQAARLWVRDKLNTFGSGAGPGNFSPERTLSGVEVTLPSLLDDQYEIDFFDPWTGNFQGSQSASASAGQGLRIALPDFQRDLAIRVRRQNVSVTDWRLY
;
A
#
# COMPACT_ATOMS: atom_id res chain seq x y z
N MET A 1 -2.23 -19.35 11.65
CA MET A 1 -3.28 -19.12 10.63
C MET A 1 -2.68 -18.22 9.54
N LEU A 2 -2.37 -18.76 8.35
CA LEU A 2 -1.87 -17.96 7.23
C LEU A 2 -3.06 -17.32 6.51
N GLN A 3 -3.30 -16.03 6.72
CA GLN A 3 -4.45 -15.31 6.15
C GLN A 3 -4.23 -14.91 4.67
N GLY A 4 -3.49 -15.73 3.90
CA GLY A 4 -3.14 -15.40 2.52
C GLY A 4 -2.09 -14.29 2.36
N THR A 5 -1.14 -14.16 3.30
CA THR A 5 -0.06 -13.14 3.26
C THR A 5 0.67 -13.06 1.92
N HIS A 6 0.89 -14.20 1.24
CA HIS A 6 1.51 -14.20 -0.08
C HIS A 6 0.65 -13.48 -1.13
N LEU A 7 -0.63 -13.84 -1.27
CA LEU A 7 -1.56 -13.17 -2.17
C LEU A 7 -1.67 -11.67 -1.84
N HIS A 8 -1.88 -11.35 -0.58
CA HIS A 8 -2.00 -9.97 -0.11
C HIS A 8 -0.77 -9.13 -0.51
N ASN A 9 0.42 -9.59 -0.12
CA ASN A 9 1.65 -8.85 -0.38
C ASN A 9 1.91 -8.66 -1.88
N SER A 10 1.56 -9.66 -2.69
CA SER A 10 1.73 -9.60 -4.13
C SER A 10 0.73 -8.67 -4.79
N LEU A 11 -0.54 -8.67 -4.37
CA LEU A 11 -1.54 -7.73 -4.89
C LEU A 11 -1.10 -6.28 -4.63
N TRP A 12 -0.71 -5.97 -3.39
CA TRP A 12 -0.30 -4.61 -3.02
C TRP A 12 1.02 -4.19 -3.67
N ALA A 13 2.03 -5.06 -3.72
CA ALA A 13 3.28 -4.74 -4.43
C ALA A 13 3.05 -4.47 -5.93
N THR A 14 2.26 -5.32 -6.59
CA THR A 14 1.91 -5.19 -8.01
C THR A 14 1.15 -3.88 -8.26
N ALA A 15 0.11 -3.60 -7.48
CA ALA A 15 -0.70 -2.39 -7.64
C ALA A 15 0.11 -1.10 -7.41
N MET A 16 1.05 -1.11 -6.47
CA MET A 16 1.85 0.07 -6.13
C MET A 16 3.00 0.34 -7.09
N THR A 17 3.44 -0.67 -7.84
CA THR A 17 4.59 -0.55 -8.76
C THR A 17 4.18 -0.45 -10.22
N ASN A 18 2.87 -0.45 -10.54
CA ASN A 18 2.38 -0.56 -11.93
C ASN A 18 2.98 -1.75 -12.67
N SER A 19 3.31 -2.81 -11.92
CA SER A 19 3.89 -4.03 -12.46
C SER A 19 2.79 -5.08 -12.61
N MET A 20 2.97 -6.02 -13.54
CA MET A 20 2.07 -7.15 -13.73
C MET A 20 2.72 -8.48 -13.34
N ALA A 21 3.55 -8.48 -12.29
CA ALA A 21 4.18 -9.70 -11.83
C ALA A 21 3.11 -10.74 -11.43
N ALA A 22 3.03 -11.82 -12.21
CA ALA A 22 2.13 -12.93 -11.93
C ALA A 22 2.66 -13.70 -10.72
N ILE A 23 1.88 -13.75 -9.65
CA ILE A 23 2.07 -14.79 -8.65
C ILE A 23 1.64 -16.12 -9.22
N TRP A 24 2.49 -17.14 -9.07
CA TRP A 24 2.07 -18.51 -9.35
C TRP A 24 1.24 -19.04 -8.18
N TRP A 25 0.01 -19.44 -8.46
CA TRP A 25 -0.86 -20.11 -7.49
C TRP A 25 -1.80 -21.07 -8.23
N TRP A 26 -1.91 -22.30 -7.71
CA TRP A 26 -2.65 -23.42 -8.32
C TRP A 26 -4.18 -23.33 -8.10
N GLY A 27 -4.81 -22.17 -8.30
CA GLY A 27 -6.24 -22.05 -7.96
C GLY A 27 -6.51 -21.90 -6.45
N CYS A 28 -5.47 -22.04 -5.61
CA CYS A 28 -5.60 -22.25 -4.17
C CYS A 28 -6.18 -21.08 -3.37
N TYR A 29 -6.43 -19.93 -3.99
CA TYR A 29 -6.98 -18.73 -3.35
C TYR A 29 -8.43 -18.41 -3.74
N LEU A 30 -8.96 -19.06 -4.79
CA LEU A 30 -10.27 -18.71 -5.34
C LEU A 30 -11.42 -19.46 -4.70
N GLU A 31 -11.22 -20.75 -4.40
CA GLU A 31 -12.34 -21.61 -4.00
C GLU A 31 -12.20 -22.07 -2.54
N PRO A 32 -13.29 -21.99 -1.75
CA PRO A 32 -13.42 -22.72 -0.50
C PRO A 32 -13.35 -24.23 -0.76
N ASP A 33 -12.63 -24.95 0.10
CA ASP A 33 -12.48 -26.39 0.03
C ASP A 33 -11.95 -26.94 1.35
N ALA A 34 -12.85 -27.56 2.11
CA ALA A 34 -12.55 -28.12 3.41
C ALA A 34 -11.48 -29.22 3.35
N SER A 35 -11.38 -29.97 2.25
CA SER A 35 -10.39 -31.05 2.10
C SER A 35 -8.94 -30.55 2.09
N HIS A 36 -8.75 -29.25 1.83
CA HIS A 36 -7.45 -28.58 1.81
C HIS A 36 -7.34 -27.48 2.88
N ASN A 37 -8.15 -27.56 3.96
CA ASN A 37 -8.22 -26.55 5.04
C ASN A 37 -8.61 -25.13 4.56
N ARG A 38 -9.33 -25.01 3.44
CA ARG A 38 -9.79 -23.73 2.88
C ARG A 38 -11.22 -23.42 3.32
N ASN A 39 -11.37 -23.12 4.61
CA ASN A 39 -12.67 -22.92 5.25
C ASN A 39 -12.95 -21.44 5.53
N ALA A 40 -14.23 -21.07 5.55
CA ALA A 40 -14.68 -19.79 6.07
C ALA A 40 -14.22 -19.58 7.54
N PRO A 41 -14.03 -18.32 7.99
CA PRO A 41 -14.18 -17.08 7.23
C PRO A 41 -12.93 -16.71 6.41
N ASN A 42 -11.85 -17.49 6.50
CA ASN A 42 -10.55 -17.15 5.89
C ASN A 42 -10.47 -17.45 4.38
N PHE A 43 -11.53 -18.00 3.80
CA PHE A 43 -11.66 -18.30 2.38
C PHE A 43 -13.05 -17.88 1.86
N PRO A 44 -13.15 -17.47 0.59
CA PRO A 44 -12.06 -17.44 -0.38
C PRO A 44 -11.18 -16.19 -0.24
N LEU A 45 -9.86 -16.35 -0.41
CA LEU A 45 -8.90 -15.28 -0.15
C LEU A 45 -9.03 -14.10 -1.13
N HIS A 46 -9.47 -14.33 -2.36
CA HIS A 46 -9.74 -13.22 -3.29
C HIS A 46 -10.85 -12.29 -2.77
N GLY A 47 -11.92 -12.83 -2.19
CA GLY A 47 -13.02 -12.06 -1.64
C GLY A 47 -12.63 -11.23 -0.42
N ILE A 48 -11.49 -11.55 0.19
CA ILE A 48 -10.92 -10.82 1.34
C ILE A 48 -9.94 -9.73 0.85
N HIS A 49 -9.09 -10.04 -0.13
CA HIS A 49 -7.94 -9.18 -0.48
C HIS A 49 -8.18 -8.20 -1.63
N TYR A 50 -9.13 -8.47 -2.53
CA TYR A 50 -9.44 -7.53 -3.63
C TYR A 50 -10.28 -6.31 -3.21
N PRO A 51 -11.25 -6.40 -2.29
CA PRO A 51 -12.05 -5.24 -1.92
C PRO A 51 -11.22 -4.05 -1.38
N PRO A 52 -10.22 -4.24 -0.48
CA PRO A 52 -9.36 -3.13 -0.04
C PRO A 52 -8.59 -2.46 -1.19
N ILE A 53 -8.09 -3.23 -2.16
CA ILE A 53 -7.44 -2.68 -3.36
C ILE A 53 -8.44 -1.80 -4.14
N LYS A 54 -9.66 -2.30 -4.36
CA LYS A 54 -10.71 -1.53 -5.04
C LYS A 54 -10.95 -0.20 -4.31
N THR A 55 -11.12 -0.24 -2.99
CA THR A 55 -11.40 0.97 -2.19
C THR A 55 -10.25 1.98 -2.27
N PHE A 56 -9.01 1.53 -2.20
CA PHE A 56 -7.84 2.43 -2.24
C PHE A 56 -7.72 3.19 -3.56
N PHE A 57 -8.01 2.52 -4.68
CA PHE A 57 -7.92 3.10 -6.03
C PHE A 57 -9.24 3.71 -6.52
N GLU A 58 -10.28 3.75 -5.69
CA GLU A 58 -11.58 4.30 -6.10
C GLU A 58 -11.47 5.81 -6.39
N GLY A 59 -11.76 6.20 -7.63
CA GLY A 59 -11.61 7.57 -8.10
C GLY A 59 -10.19 7.97 -8.51
N GLU A 60 -9.23 7.04 -8.49
CA GLU A 60 -7.85 7.31 -8.91
C GLU A 60 -7.63 6.97 -10.39
N GLY A 61 -6.84 7.80 -11.08
CA GLY A 61 -6.26 7.46 -12.37
C GLY A 61 -5.19 6.39 -12.18
N ILE A 62 -5.51 5.13 -12.46
CA ILE A 62 -4.57 4.01 -12.28
C ILE A 62 -3.48 4.05 -13.37
N GLU A 63 -3.84 4.52 -14.57
CA GLU A 63 -3.00 4.56 -15.77
C GLU A 63 -2.43 5.97 -16.04
N ASP A 64 -1.72 6.53 -15.06
CA ASP A 64 -0.90 7.71 -15.31
C ASP A 64 0.51 7.26 -15.76
N PRO A 65 0.89 7.46 -17.03
CA PRO A 65 2.22 7.07 -17.53
C PRO A 65 3.35 7.85 -16.85
N GLU A 66 3.06 8.95 -16.16
CA GLU A 66 4.05 9.69 -15.37
C GLU A 66 4.37 9.01 -14.03
N PHE A 67 3.57 8.04 -13.56
CA PHE A 67 3.87 7.32 -12.33
C PHE A 67 5.01 6.32 -12.54
N LEU A 68 6.20 6.74 -12.10
CA LEU A 68 7.41 5.93 -12.16
C LEU A 68 7.69 5.28 -10.80
N PRO A 69 8.26 4.05 -10.77
CA PRO A 69 8.64 3.40 -9.53
C PRO A 69 9.58 4.25 -8.67
N LEU A 70 9.30 4.28 -7.36
CA LEU A 70 10.07 5.03 -6.39
C LEU A 70 11.29 4.24 -5.90
N SER A 71 12.43 4.93 -5.79
CA SER A 71 13.56 4.48 -4.98
C SER A 71 13.49 5.16 -3.62
N LEU A 72 13.18 4.39 -2.58
CA LEU A 72 12.91 4.93 -1.24
C LEU A 72 14.07 4.64 -0.30
N SER A 73 14.47 5.65 0.49
CA SER A 73 15.29 5.43 1.67
C SER A 73 14.38 5.09 2.84
N ILE A 74 14.50 3.87 3.37
CA ILE A 74 13.60 3.33 4.40
C ILE A 74 14.38 2.64 5.53
N PRO A 75 13.85 2.64 6.77
CA PRO A 75 14.41 1.83 7.84
C PRO A 75 14.45 0.34 7.49
N SER A 76 15.44 -0.38 8.02
CA SER A 76 15.64 -1.82 7.75
C SER A 76 14.53 -2.73 8.32
N THR A 77 13.65 -2.18 9.15
CA THR A 77 12.48 -2.85 9.75
C THR A 77 11.30 -2.95 8.79
N ILE A 78 11.30 -2.18 7.70
CA ILE A 78 10.21 -2.15 6.73
C ILE A 78 10.65 -2.53 5.32
N ILE A 79 9.66 -2.87 4.50
CA ILE A 79 9.75 -2.95 3.04
C ILE A 79 8.73 -1.96 2.49
N ALA A 80 9.10 -1.21 1.46
CA ALA A 80 8.22 -0.25 0.81
C ALA A 80 8.24 -0.42 -0.71
N PHE A 81 7.06 -0.29 -1.31
CA PHE A 81 6.86 -0.23 -2.76
C PHE A 81 6.01 1.00 -3.08
N GLY A 82 6.24 1.61 -4.23
CA GLY A 82 5.46 2.76 -4.63
C GLY A 82 5.85 3.30 -5.98
N ALA A 83 5.03 4.22 -6.46
CA ALA A 83 5.25 4.97 -7.69
C ALA A 83 4.79 6.42 -7.47
N ALA A 84 5.41 7.35 -8.19
CA ALA A 84 5.06 8.76 -8.14
C ALA A 84 5.18 9.42 -9.51
N SER A 85 4.33 10.42 -9.75
CA SER A 85 4.55 11.47 -10.73
C SER A 85 5.10 12.72 -10.04
N SER A 86 5.15 13.84 -10.76
CA SER A 86 5.54 15.13 -10.18
C SER A 86 4.48 15.72 -9.22
N GLN A 87 3.23 15.24 -9.27
CA GLN A 87 2.08 15.82 -8.55
C GLN A 87 1.40 14.88 -7.57
N ALA A 88 1.69 13.58 -7.64
CA ALA A 88 1.03 12.59 -6.80
C ALA A 88 1.95 11.38 -6.58
N ALA A 89 1.68 10.63 -5.51
CA ALA A 89 2.39 9.40 -5.23
C ALA A 89 1.48 8.38 -4.53
N ARG A 90 1.81 7.10 -4.69
CA ARG A 90 1.22 5.99 -3.95
C ARG A 90 2.31 5.11 -3.40
N LEU A 91 2.12 4.68 -2.16
CA LEU A 91 3.05 3.80 -1.47
C LEU A 91 2.31 2.73 -0.70
N TRP A 92 2.96 1.58 -0.58
CA TRP A 92 2.63 0.56 0.38
C TRP A 92 3.88 0.20 1.16
N VAL A 93 3.76 0.30 2.48
CA VAL A 93 4.82 0.08 3.44
C VAL A 93 4.41 -1.08 4.32
N ARG A 94 5.34 -1.98 4.64
CA ARG A 94 5.04 -3.12 5.49
C ARG A 94 6.19 -3.49 6.40
N ASP A 95 5.85 -4.10 7.53
CA ASP A 95 6.79 -4.81 8.37
C ASP A 95 7.53 -5.88 7.55
N LYS A 96 8.86 -5.83 7.59
CA LYS A 96 9.74 -6.78 6.90
C LYS A 96 9.47 -8.23 7.31
N LEU A 97 9.08 -8.47 8.56
CA LEU A 97 8.72 -9.80 9.05
C LEU A 97 7.33 -10.25 8.58
N ASN A 98 6.47 -9.34 8.11
CA ASN A 98 5.18 -9.67 7.48
C ASN A 98 5.39 -10.06 6.00
N THR A 99 6.33 -10.98 5.78
CA THR A 99 6.69 -11.57 4.47
C THR A 99 6.37 -13.05 4.46
N PHE A 100 5.90 -13.57 3.33
CA PHE A 100 5.78 -15.01 3.16
C PHE A 100 7.15 -15.69 3.34
N GLY A 101 7.21 -16.76 4.15
CA GLY A 101 8.46 -17.49 4.40
C GLY A 101 9.39 -16.87 5.44
N SER A 102 9.01 -15.77 6.12
CA SER A 102 9.81 -15.20 7.22
C SER A 102 9.87 -16.08 8.48
N GLY A 103 8.97 -17.05 8.60
CA GLY A 103 8.75 -17.83 9.82
C GLY A 103 7.96 -17.09 10.90
N ALA A 104 7.72 -15.78 10.74
CA ALA A 104 6.92 -14.99 11.66
C ALA A 104 5.43 -15.06 11.31
N GLY A 105 4.58 -14.98 12.34
CA GLY A 105 3.13 -14.83 12.16
C GLY A 105 2.75 -13.44 11.60
N PRO A 106 1.45 -13.21 11.30
CA PRO A 106 0.92 -11.87 11.03
C PRO A 106 1.32 -10.84 12.09
N GLY A 107 1.80 -9.67 11.67
CA GLY A 107 2.23 -8.60 12.60
C GLY A 107 1.14 -8.14 13.58
N ASN A 108 -0.13 -8.13 13.17
CA ASN A 108 -1.26 -7.72 14.01
C ASN A 108 -1.65 -8.74 15.10
N PHE A 109 -1.00 -9.91 15.13
CA PHE A 109 -1.15 -10.88 16.22
C PHE A 109 -0.09 -10.70 17.31
N SER A 110 0.79 -9.72 17.13
CA SER A 110 1.94 -9.41 17.97
C SER A 110 1.98 -7.91 18.23
N PRO A 111 1.33 -7.39 19.28
CA PRO A 111 1.35 -5.96 19.61
C PRO A 111 2.76 -5.37 19.71
N GLU A 112 3.74 -6.20 20.11
CA GLU A 112 5.17 -5.88 20.15
C GLU A 112 5.80 -5.59 18.77
N ARG A 113 5.08 -5.88 17.68
CA ARG A 113 5.47 -5.58 16.29
C ARG A 113 4.78 -4.34 15.73
N THR A 114 4.23 -3.49 16.59
CA THR A 114 3.81 -2.15 16.19
C THR A 114 5.04 -1.35 15.77
N LEU A 115 5.01 -0.82 14.55
CA LEU A 115 6.05 0.03 14.00
C LEU A 115 5.66 1.48 14.26
N SER A 116 6.45 2.16 15.08
CA SER A 116 6.22 3.56 15.48
C SER A 116 7.38 4.46 15.03
N GLY A 117 7.10 5.73 14.80
CA GLY A 117 8.12 6.74 14.45
C GLY A 117 8.81 6.50 13.11
N VAL A 118 8.15 5.80 12.18
CA VAL A 118 8.67 5.57 10.83
C VAL A 118 8.47 6.84 10.00
N GLU A 119 9.52 7.29 9.32
CA GLU A 119 9.47 8.35 8.32
C GLU A 119 9.84 7.77 6.95
N VAL A 120 9.14 8.22 5.91
CA VAL A 120 9.52 7.99 4.51
C VAL A 120 9.71 9.33 3.80
N THR A 121 10.65 9.37 2.86
CA THR A 121 10.87 10.56 2.01
C THR A 121 10.53 10.22 0.57
N LEU A 122 9.62 10.99 -0.04
CA LEU A 122 9.26 10.86 -1.44
C LEU A 122 10.09 11.85 -2.27
N PRO A 123 10.99 11.35 -3.13
CA PRO A 123 11.72 12.21 -4.04
C PRO A 123 10.79 12.71 -5.17
N SER A 124 11.24 13.76 -5.85
CA SER A 124 10.70 14.17 -7.17
C SER A 124 9.29 14.75 -7.23
N LEU A 125 8.67 15.06 -6.07
CA LEU A 125 7.46 15.90 -6.04
C LEU A 125 7.82 17.37 -6.24
N LEU A 126 6.94 18.12 -6.89
CA LEU A 126 7.05 19.58 -7.02
C LEU A 126 6.99 20.26 -5.66
N ASP A 127 7.59 21.45 -5.55
CA ASP A 127 7.50 22.30 -4.36
C ASP A 127 6.05 22.80 -4.20
N ASP A 128 5.30 22.19 -3.28
CA ASP A 128 3.91 22.54 -2.95
C ASP A 128 3.43 21.85 -1.65
N GLN A 129 2.19 22.12 -1.28
CA GLN A 129 1.43 21.41 -0.25
C GLN A 129 0.79 20.14 -0.81
N TYR A 130 0.79 19.09 0.00
CA TYR A 130 0.20 17.79 -0.32
C TYR A 130 -0.71 17.31 0.81
N GLU A 131 -1.84 16.72 0.44
CA GLU A 131 -2.67 15.90 1.31
C GLU A 131 -2.19 14.45 1.23
N ILE A 132 -2.02 13.83 2.39
CA ILE A 132 -1.52 12.47 2.54
C ILE A 132 -2.58 11.67 3.27
N ASP A 133 -3.19 10.71 2.60
CA ASP A 133 -4.18 9.80 3.18
C ASP A 133 -3.52 8.48 3.57
N PHE A 134 -3.90 7.96 4.74
CA PHE A 134 -3.47 6.68 5.26
C PHE A 134 -4.57 5.65 5.14
N PHE A 135 -4.24 4.46 4.66
CA PHE A 135 -5.18 3.40 4.38
C PHE A 135 -4.70 2.08 4.96
N ASP A 136 -5.61 1.37 5.62
CA ASP A 136 -5.39 0.02 6.14
C ASP A 136 -5.64 -1.01 5.03
N PRO A 137 -4.59 -1.67 4.51
CA PRO A 137 -4.71 -2.64 3.43
C PRO A 137 -5.54 -3.87 3.79
N TRP A 138 -5.75 -4.12 5.09
CA TRP A 138 -6.41 -5.30 5.60
C TRP A 138 -7.88 -5.06 5.92
N THR A 139 -8.20 -3.95 6.58
CA THR A 139 -9.59 -3.61 6.90
C THR A 139 -10.29 -2.88 5.75
N GLY A 140 -9.53 -2.30 4.82
CA GLY A 140 -10.05 -1.59 3.67
C GLY A 140 -10.56 -0.18 4.00
N ASN A 141 -10.07 0.43 5.08
CA ASN A 141 -10.53 1.73 5.56
C ASN A 141 -9.40 2.76 5.56
N PHE A 142 -9.74 4.00 5.22
CA PHE A 142 -8.87 5.14 5.49
C PHE A 142 -8.84 5.43 7.00
N GLN A 143 -7.65 5.66 7.54
CA GLN A 143 -7.41 5.84 8.98
C GLN A 143 -7.08 7.29 9.37
N GLY A 144 -7.10 8.21 8.41
CA GLY A 144 -6.86 9.63 8.60
C GLY A 144 -6.03 10.25 7.47
N SER A 145 -5.84 11.56 7.54
CA SER A 145 -4.98 12.29 6.63
C SER A 145 -4.10 13.29 7.35
N GLN A 146 -3.01 13.69 6.69
CA GLN A 146 -2.16 14.80 7.13
C GLN A 146 -1.82 15.70 5.94
N SER A 147 -1.34 16.90 6.25
CA SER A 147 -0.81 17.84 5.26
C SER A 147 0.69 18.01 5.46
N ALA A 148 1.46 18.02 4.38
CA ALA A 148 2.88 18.33 4.43
C ALA A 148 3.34 19.00 3.13
N SER A 149 4.42 19.76 3.23
CA SER A 149 5.02 20.46 2.10
C SER A 149 6.19 19.67 1.55
N ALA A 150 6.25 19.53 0.23
CA ALA A 150 7.45 19.07 -0.45
C ALA A 150 8.35 20.28 -0.74
N SER A 151 9.67 20.11 -0.72
CA SER A 151 10.60 21.18 -1.11
C SER A 151 11.58 20.68 -2.16
N ALA A 152 11.95 21.56 -3.09
CA ALA A 152 12.89 21.24 -4.16
C ALA A 152 14.21 20.67 -3.60
N GLY A 153 14.63 19.50 -4.09
CA GLY A 153 15.84 18.81 -3.65
C GLY A 153 15.74 18.06 -2.32
N GLN A 154 14.69 18.28 -1.53
CA GLN A 154 14.44 17.56 -0.27
C GLN A 154 13.29 16.55 -0.37
N GLY A 155 12.35 16.76 -1.31
CA GLY A 155 11.17 15.93 -1.48
C GLY A 155 10.13 16.16 -0.39
N LEU A 156 9.17 15.23 -0.27
CA LEU A 156 8.13 15.23 0.76
C LEU A 156 8.49 14.24 1.86
N ARG A 157 8.66 14.72 3.09
CA ARG A 157 8.82 13.85 4.27
C ARG A 157 7.46 13.53 4.85
N ILE A 158 7.23 12.26 5.14
CA ILE A 158 5.96 11.75 5.66
C ILE A 158 6.26 10.96 6.92
N ALA A 159 5.82 11.49 8.06
CA ALA A 159 5.73 10.71 9.29
C ALA A 159 4.55 9.75 9.17
N LEU A 160 4.79 8.46 9.32
CA LEU A 160 3.74 7.44 9.26
C LEU A 160 3.06 7.33 10.62
N PRO A 161 1.73 7.12 10.67
CA PRO A 161 1.06 6.69 11.89
C PRO A 161 1.62 5.33 12.31
N ASP A 162 1.47 5.02 13.60
CA ASP A 162 1.78 3.70 14.11
C ASP A 162 0.95 2.64 13.38
N PHE A 163 1.60 1.59 12.89
CA PHE A 163 0.93 0.54 12.14
C PHE A 163 1.45 -0.84 12.49
N GLN A 164 0.62 -1.84 12.22
CA GLN A 164 0.95 -3.25 12.32
C GLN A 164 0.76 -3.88 10.95
N ARG A 165 1.60 -4.86 10.60
CA ARG A 165 1.67 -5.51 9.28
C ARG A 165 2.07 -4.58 8.16
N ASP A 166 1.24 -3.61 7.82
CA ASP A 166 1.35 -2.79 6.63
C ASP A 166 0.39 -1.59 6.61
N LEU A 167 0.70 -0.65 5.73
CA LEU A 167 0.02 0.62 5.57
C LEU A 167 0.12 1.04 4.09
N ALA A 168 -0.99 1.46 3.50
CA ALA A 168 -0.99 2.11 2.19
C ALA A 168 -1.15 3.62 2.36
N ILE A 169 -0.53 4.37 1.45
CA ILE A 169 -0.43 5.82 1.50
C ILE A 169 -0.78 6.38 0.13
N ARG A 170 -1.68 7.36 0.11
CA ARG A 170 -1.97 8.15 -1.07
C ARG A 170 -1.52 9.58 -0.83
N VAL A 171 -0.85 10.17 -1.81
CA VAL A 171 -0.34 11.54 -1.75
C VAL A 171 -0.87 12.31 -2.95
N ARG A 172 -1.55 13.44 -2.68
CA ARG A 172 -2.16 14.30 -3.69
C ARG A 172 -1.80 15.76 -3.41
N ARG A 173 -1.38 16.51 -4.42
CA ARG A 173 -1.13 17.95 -4.30
C ARG A 173 -2.41 18.68 -3.86
N GLN A 174 -2.33 19.57 -2.88
CA GLN A 174 -3.45 20.38 -2.44
C GLN A 174 -3.77 21.44 -3.50
N ASN A 175 -5.07 21.64 -3.78
CA ASN A 175 -5.59 22.65 -4.71
C ASN A 175 -5.16 22.51 -6.19
N VAL A 176 -5.40 21.34 -6.78
CA VAL A 176 -5.85 21.32 -8.18
C VAL A 176 -7.37 21.45 -8.15
N SER A 177 -7.90 22.61 -8.57
CA SER A 177 -9.35 22.79 -8.70
C SER A 177 -9.93 21.67 -9.57
N VAL A 178 -10.89 20.94 -9.01
CA VAL A 178 -11.65 19.88 -9.69
C VAL A 178 -12.58 20.54 -10.72
N THR A 179 -12.05 20.87 -11.89
CA THR A 179 -12.89 21.26 -13.04
C THR A 179 -12.41 20.70 -14.37
N ASP A 180 -11.54 19.68 -14.41
CA ASP A 180 -11.20 19.04 -15.70
C ASP A 180 -10.67 17.59 -15.56
N TRP A 181 -11.47 16.69 -14.99
CA TRP A 181 -11.17 15.24 -15.03
C TRP A 181 -11.80 14.52 -16.23
N ARG A 182 -12.32 15.25 -17.22
CA ARG A 182 -12.66 14.68 -18.53
C ARG A 182 -11.63 15.20 -19.52
N LEU A 183 -11.05 14.28 -20.30
CA LEU A 183 -9.97 14.44 -21.28
C LEU A 183 -8.60 14.06 -20.69
N TYR A 184 -8.26 12.77 -20.70
CA TYR A 184 -7.69 12.06 -21.85
C TYR A 184 -8.07 10.58 -21.80
#